data_AF-A0A932IS49-F1
#
_entry.id   AF-A0A932IS49-F1
#
_cell.length_a   1.000
_cell.length_b   1.000
_cell.length_c   1.000
_cell.angle_alpha   90.00
_cell.angle_beta   90.00
_cell.angle_gamma   90.00
#
_symmetry.space_group_name_H-M   'P 1'
#
loop_
_entity.id
_entity.type
_entity.pdbx_description
1 polymer ?
#
loop_
_entity_poly.entity_id
_entity_poly.type
_entity_poly.pdbx_seq_one_letter_code
_entity_poly.pdbx_strand_id
1 'polypeptide(L)'
;MDLFDVVRSCFRRWYILLPLLAVTAFYGHQVYSSVQPVYYSQTVIGLAPPNQRVDTVEIGQAVPRNGLLDIGGAPLIANMAALGLHQAAVVNRVVAAGGQPNFDARLFPVPATSPPIPLVMIDVAAPTAQAATKTLELAGMELRSSLENIQSEAKVPRDMTVESFVVSPPSEPVAAVPSRTRSTMSVIVGGLGLAILVSVLADVLLGRRRKRRRKVPTPDPAPVASREEESAQLSEVVRTDQQADAVDVR
;
A
#
# COMPACT_ATOMS: atom_id res chain seq x y z
N MET A 1 3.40 16.08 28.27
CA MET A 1 3.97 14.72 28.21
C MET A 1 5.07 14.80 27.18
N ASP A 2 6.31 14.67 27.62
CA ASP A 2 7.45 14.63 26.72
C ASP A 2 7.56 13.25 26.05
N LEU A 3 8.30 13.17 24.93
CA LEU A 3 8.58 11.90 24.24
C LEU A 3 9.18 10.85 25.21
N PHE A 4 10.00 11.31 26.15
CA PHE A 4 10.59 10.49 27.20
C PHE A 4 9.58 9.97 28.23
N ASP A 5 8.49 10.71 28.51
CA ASP A 5 7.41 10.22 29.38
C ASP A 5 6.65 9.06 28.73
N VAL A 6 6.43 9.15 27.41
CA VAL A 6 5.76 8.09 26.63
C VAL A 6 6.60 6.81 26.62
N VAL A 7 7.90 6.92 26.34
CA VAL A 7 8.83 5.77 26.34
C VAL A 7 8.90 5.13 27.73
N ARG A 8 8.98 5.94 28.79
CA ARG A 8 9.02 5.45 30.19
C ARG A 8 7.72 4.77 30.59
N SER A 9 6.57 5.27 30.12
CA SER A 9 5.26 4.65 30.33
C SER A 9 5.18 3.27 29.65
N CYS A 10 5.64 3.16 28.40
CA CYS A 10 5.71 1.89 27.67
C CYS A 10 6.57 0.85 28.40
N PHE A 11 7.76 1.22 28.89
CA PHE A 11 8.64 0.30 29.63
C PHE A 11 8.08 -0.14 30.98
N ARG A 12 7.33 0.72 31.67
CA ARG A 12 6.73 0.41 32.97
C ARG A 12 5.59 -0.61 32.88
N ARG A 13 4.99 -0.77 31.69
CA ARG A 13 3.85 -1.67 31.44
C ARG A 13 4.14 -2.63 30.29
N TRP A 14 5.33 -3.18 30.29
CA TRP A 14 5.81 -4.14 29.29
C TRP A 14 4.83 -5.32 29.08
N TYR A 15 4.11 -5.75 30.12
CA TYR A 15 3.10 -6.82 30.08
C TYR A 15 1.81 -6.47 29.29
N ILE A 16 1.54 -5.20 28.98
CA ILE A 16 0.44 -4.80 28.07
C ILE A 16 0.98 -4.54 26.67
N LEU A 17 2.16 -3.93 26.58
CA LEU A 17 2.81 -3.61 25.31
C LEU A 17 3.18 -4.87 24.52
N LEU A 18 3.85 -5.84 25.16
CA LEU A 18 4.30 -7.08 24.50
C LEU A 18 3.17 -7.90 23.86
N PRO A 19 2.06 -8.24 24.55
CA PRO A 19 1.00 -9.02 23.92
C PRO A 19 0.35 -8.27 22.76
N LEU A 20 0.24 -6.94 22.86
CA LEU A 20 -0.33 -6.14 21.78
C LEU A 20 0.60 -6.05 20.57
N LEU A 21 1.92 -5.95 20.80
CA LEU A 21 2.94 -6.09 19.76
C LEU A 21 2.91 -7.47 19.12
N ALA A 22 2.76 -8.53 19.91
CA ALA A 22 2.67 -9.90 19.42
C ALA A 22 1.43 -10.10 18.53
N VAL A 23 0.27 -9.56 18.91
CA VAL A 23 -0.95 -9.57 18.08
C VAL A 23 -0.73 -8.82 16.78
N THR A 24 -0.15 -7.62 16.83
CA THR A 24 0.16 -6.84 15.63
C THR A 24 1.14 -7.57 14.71
N ALA A 25 2.19 -8.19 15.25
CA ALA A 25 3.15 -8.97 14.49
C ALA A 25 2.50 -10.21 13.86
N PHE A 26 1.62 -10.90 14.59
CA PHE A 26 0.86 -12.04 14.07
C PHE A 26 -0.06 -11.64 12.92
N TYR A 27 -0.82 -10.55 13.06
CA TYR A 27 -1.67 -10.03 11.98
C TYR A 27 -0.85 -9.56 10.78
N GLY A 28 0.27 -8.87 11.02
CA GLY A 28 1.21 -8.46 9.97
C GLY A 28 1.76 -9.67 9.20
N HIS A 29 2.15 -10.73 9.92
CA HIS A 29 2.59 -11.98 9.31
C HIS A 29 1.48 -12.64 8.49
N GLN A 30 0.26 -12.71 9.00
CA GLN A 30 -0.87 -13.29 8.26
C GLN A 30 -1.16 -12.55 6.95
N VAL A 31 -1.20 -11.21 7.00
CA VAL A 31 -1.37 -10.39 5.79
C VAL A 31 -0.22 -10.61 4.82
N TYR A 32 1.02 -10.68 5.32
CA TYR A 32 2.20 -10.92 4.50
C TYR A 32 2.16 -12.28 3.80
N SER A 33 1.75 -13.33 4.51
CA SER A 33 1.63 -14.70 3.96
C SER A 33 0.44 -14.89 3.02
N SER A 34 -0.60 -14.06 3.13
CA SER A 34 -1.79 -14.15 2.28
C SER A 34 -1.59 -13.60 0.87
N VAL A 35 -0.49 -12.90 0.57
CA VAL A 35 -0.23 -12.35 -0.76
C VAL A 35 0.19 -13.46 -1.72
N GLN A 36 -0.76 -13.91 -2.54
CA GLN A 36 -0.50 -14.89 -3.60
C GLN A 36 0.41 -14.30 -4.70
N PRO A 37 1.24 -15.14 -5.34
CA PRO A 37 2.02 -14.72 -6.49
C PRO A 37 1.09 -14.33 -7.66
N VAL A 38 1.49 -13.30 -8.41
CA VAL A 38 0.83 -12.90 -9.65
C VAL A 38 1.76 -13.23 -10.80
N TYR A 39 1.23 -13.89 -11.82
CA TYR A 39 1.97 -14.25 -13.02
C TYR A 39 1.75 -13.19 -14.09
N TYR A 40 2.86 -12.66 -14.60
CA TYR A 40 2.86 -11.67 -15.67
C TYR A 40 3.31 -12.32 -16.96
N SER A 41 2.60 -12.05 -18.05
CA SER A 41 2.95 -12.46 -19.40
C SER A 41 2.58 -11.34 -20.37
N GLN A 42 3.39 -11.17 -21.42
CA GLN A 42 3.21 -10.11 -22.41
C GLN A 42 3.39 -10.66 -23.84
N THR A 43 2.72 -10.04 -24.80
CA THR A 43 2.92 -10.29 -26.24
C THR A 43 2.91 -8.96 -26.98
N VAL A 44 3.61 -8.91 -28.11
CA VAL A 44 3.63 -7.73 -28.99
C VAL A 44 3.10 -8.14 -30.34
N ILE A 45 2.06 -7.45 -30.80
CA ILE A 45 1.40 -7.65 -32.08
C ILE A 45 1.67 -6.42 -32.94
N GLY A 46 2.23 -6.63 -34.13
CA GLY A 46 2.47 -5.58 -35.11
C GLY A 46 1.33 -5.49 -36.11
N LEU A 47 1.20 -4.30 -36.70
CA LEU A 47 0.27 -4.06 -37.80
C LEU A 47 1.06 -3.80 -39.08
N ALA A 48 0.77 -4.59 -40.11
CA ALA A 48 1.38 -4.47 -41.44
C ALA A 48 0.41 -3.73 -42.38
N PRO A 49 0.89 -2.73 -43.14
CA PRO A 49 0.08 -2.09 -44.17
C PRO A 49 -0.29 -3.10 -45.28
N PRO A 50 -1.34 -2.81 -46.07
CA PRO A 50 -1.71 -3.68 -47.20
C PRO A 50 -0.53 -3.83 -48.16
N ASN A 51 -0.32 -5.07 -48.63
CA ASN A 51 0.76 -5.40 -49.56
C ASN A 51 0.46 -4.96 -51.01
N GLN A 52 -0.77 -4.48 -51.28
CA GLN A 52 -1.16 -4.01 -52.60
C GLN A 52 -1.07 -2.49 -52.69
N ARG A 53 -0.40 -2.03 -53.76
CA ARG A 53 -0.32 -0.62 -54.11
C ARG A 53 -0.99 -0.44 -55.46
N VAL A 54 -2.07 0.34 -55.49
CA VAL A 54 -2.76 0.69 -56.74
C VAL A 54 -2.12 1.96 -57.29
N ASP A 55 -1.14 1.79 -58.17
CA ASP A 55 -0.39 2.90 -58.76
C ASP A 55 -1.08 3.51 -59.99
N THR A 56 -2.05 2.81 -60.60
CA THR A 56 -2.81 3.32 -61.75
C THR A 56 -4.23 2.75 -61.73
N VAL A 57 -5.20 3.63 -61.92
CA VAL A 57 -6.64 3.28 -62.02
C VAL A 57 -7.15 3.87 -63.32
N GLU A 58 -8.05 3.15 -64.01
CA GLU A 58 -8.66 3.64 -65.23
C GLU A 58 -9.43 4.95 -64.98
N ILE A 59 -9.42 5.82 -65.99
CA ILE A 59 -10.08 7.14 -65.93
C ILE A 59 -11.57 6.93 -65.64
N GLY A 60 -12.03 7.47 -64.51
CA GLY A 60 -13.42 7.39 -64.06
C GLY A 60 -13.70 6.34 -62.96
N GLN A 61 -12.71 5.53 -62.58
CA GLN A 61 -12.84 4.61 -61.44
C GLN A 61 -12.39 5.27 -60.14
N ALA A 62 -13.08 4.94 -59.04
CA ALA A 62 -12.68 5.38 -57.71
C ALA A 62 -11.42 4.64 -57.27
N VAL A 63 -10.41 5.38 -56.79
CA VAL A 63 -9.19 4.78 -56.25
C VAL A 63 -9.52 4.12 -54.90
N PRO A 64 -9.37 2.79 -54.74
CA PRO A 64 -9.55 2.16 -53.43
C PRO A 64 -8.51 2.71 -52.47
N ARG A 65 -8.95 3.13 -51.28
CA ARG A 65 -8.10 3.73 -50.24
C ARG A 65 -8.55 3.28 -48.86
N ASN A 66 -7.60 3.22 -47.93
CA ASN A 66 -7.87 3.04 -46.52
C ASN A 66 -7.89 4.39 -45.82
N GLY A 67 -9.09 4.94 -45.61
CA GLY A 67 -9.26 6.24 -44.95
C GLY A 67 -8.66 6.30 -43.54
N LEU A 68 -8.57 5.18 -42.82
CA LEU A 68 -7.94 5.14 -41.49
C LEU A 68 -6.42 5.33 -41.59
N LEU A 69 -5.78 4.71 -42.58
CA LEU A 69 -4.37 4.92 -42.87
C LEU A 69 -4.10 6.36 -43.34
N ASP A 70 -4.99 6.94 -44.14
CA ASP A 70 -4.84 8.30 -44.66
C ASP A 70 -4.97 9.36 -43.54
N ILE A 71 -5.81 9.13 -42.51
CA ILE A 71 -6.04 10.10 -41.42
C ILE A 71 -4.94 10.06 -40.37
N GLY A 72 -4.56 8.86 -39.90
CA GLY A 72 -3.65 8.73 -38.76
C GLY A 72 -2.63 7.60 -38.87
N GLY A 73 -2.53 6.99 -40.05
CA GLY A 73 -1.61 5.89 -40.31
C GLY A 73 -1.89 4.64 -39.49
N ALA A 74 -0.97 3.69 -39.59
CA ALA A 74 -1.04 2.44 -38.85
C ALA A 74 -1.04 2.61 -37.31
N PRO A 75 -0.37 3.62 -36.70
CA PRO A 75 -0.45 3.83 -35.25
C PRO A 75 -1.85 4.18 -34.74
N LEU A 76 -2.65 4.93 -35.51
CA LEU A 76 -4.03 5.22 -35.15
C LEU A 76 -4.85 3.93 -35.09
N ILE A 77 -4.74 3.08 -36.11
CA ILE A 77 -5.45 1.80 -36.20
C ILE A 77 -5.03 0.89 -35.04
N ALA A 78 -3.73 0.82 -34.75
CA ALA A 78 -3.19 0.07 -33.62
C ALA A 78 -3.78 0.55 -32.28
N ASN A 79 -3.87 1.86 -32.08
CA ASN A 79 -4.46 2.45 -30.89
C ASN A 79 -5.96 2.15 -30.78
N MET A 80 -6.71 2.25 -31.87
CA MET A 80 -8.13 1.90 -31.88
C MET A 80 -8.37 0.41 -31.57
N ALA A 81 -7.54 -0.48 -32.12
CA ALA A 81 -7.60 -1.91 -31.82
C ALA A 81 -7.29 -2.20 -30.34
N ALA A 82 -6.27 -1.54 -29.78
CA ALA A 82 -5.94 -1.63 -28.35
C ALA A 82 -7.08 -1.13 -27.46
N LEU A 83 -7.71 0.01 -27.81
CA LEU A 83 -8.90 0.52 -27.10
C LEU A 83 -10.11 -0.43 -27.24
N GLY A 84 -10.23 -1.12 -28.38
CA GLY A 84 -11.24 -2.15 -28.59
C GLY A 84 -11.16 -3.26 -27.54
N LEU A 85 -9.95 -3.69 -27.18
CA LEU A 85 -9.74 -4.71 -26.15
C LEU A 85 -10.24 -4.31 -24.75
N HIS A 86 -10.33 -3.02 -24.45
CA HIS A 86 -10.86 -2.51 -23.18
C HIS A 86 -12.39 -2.50 -23.13
N GLN A 87 -13.07 -2.74 -24.24
CA GLN A 87 -14.54 -2.77 -24.27
C GLN A 87 -15.07 -3.94 -23.43
N ALA A 88 -16.08 -3.67 -22.61
CA ALA A 88 -16.69 -4.69 -21.73
C ALA A 88 -17.16 -5.93 -22.49
N ALA A 89 -17.65 -5.76 -23.73
CA ALA A 89 -18.04 -6.89 -24.57
C ALA A 89 -16.87 -7.82 -24.91
N VAL A 90 -15.69 -7.26 -25.20
CA VAL A 90 -14.48 -8.03 -25.49
C VAL A 90 -13.98 -8.73 -24.23
N VAL A 91 -13.88 -7.99 -23.12
CA VAL A 91 -13.48 -8.55 -21.82
C VAL A 91 -14.39 -9.73 -21.43
N ASN A 92 -15.71 -9.57 -21.60
CA ASN A 92 -16.67 -10.63 -21.31
C ASN A 92 -16.47 -11.87 -22.20
N ARG A 93 -16.12 -11.70 -23.48
CA ARG A 93 -15.81 -12.84 -24.37
C ARG A 93 -14.54 -13.56 -23.94
N VAL A 94 -13.48 -12.82 -23.58
CA VAL A 94 -12.23 -13.40 -23.05
C VAL A 94 -12.52 -14.21 -21.78
N VAL A 95 -13.29 -13.66 -20.85
CA VAL A 95 -13.67 -14.35 -19.59
C VAL A 95 -14.55 -15.56 -19.87
N ALA A 96 -15.53 -15.45 -20.77
CA ALA A 96 -16.40 -16.57 -21.16
C ALA A 96 -15.62 -17.73 -21.80
N ALA A 97 -14.54 -17.43 -22.52
CA ALA A 97 -13.62 -18.43 -23.07
C ALA A 97 -12.63 -18.99 -22.02
N GLY A 98 -12.73 -18.55 -20.76
CA GLY A 98 -11.92 -19.00 -19.63
C GLY A 98 -10.58 -18.27 -19.49
N GLY A 99 -10.48 -17.06 -20.01
CA GLY A 99 -9.43 -16.10 -19.67
C GLY A 99 -9.77 -15.32 -18.39
N GLN A 100 -8.91 -14.35 -18.05
CA GLN A 100 -9.07 -13.45 -16.92
C GLN A 100 -9.50 -12.05 -17.39
N PRO A 101 -10.21 -11.28 -16.56
CA PRO A 101 -10.58 -9.90 -16.89
C PRO A 101 -9.40 -8.92 -16.77
N ASN A 102 -8.31 -9.32 -16.09
CA ASN A 102 -7.17 -8.47 -15.80
C ASN A 102 -6.11 -8.58 -16.91
N PHE A 103 -6.35 -7.87 -18.00
CA PHE A 103 -5.38 -7.64 -19.06
C PHE A 103 -5.42 -6.17 -19.49
N ASP A 104 -4.29 -5.68 -19.97
CA ASP A 104 -4.15 -4.34 -20.51
C ASP A 104 -3.59 -4.41 -21.92
N ALA A 105 -4.01 -3.49 -22.77
CA ALA A 105 -3.58 -3.37 -24.16
C ALA A 105 -3.28 -1.92 -24.46
N ARG A 106 -2.09 -1.67 -25.01
CA ARG A 106 -1.59 -0.33 -25.26
C ARG A 106 -0.65 -0.32 -26.45
N LEU A 107 -0.42 0.85 -27.03
CA LEU A 107 0.67 0.99 -27.98
C LEU A 107 2.01 0.65 -27.32
N PHE A 108 2.91 0.07 -28.09
CA PHE A 108 4.24 -0.26 -27.62
C PHE A 108 4.94 1.01 -27.14
N PRO A 109 5.44 1.05 -25.89
CA PRO A 109 6.03 2.24 -25.32
C PRO A 109 7.35 2.56 -26.03
N VAL A 110 7.41 3.76 -26.62
CA VAL A 110 8.61 4.32 -27.23
C VAL A 110 9.02 5.60 -26.49
N PRO A 111 10.31 5.98 -26.51
CA PRO A 111 10.74 7.28 -25.99
C PRO A 111 9.92 8.42 -26.60
N ALA A 112 9.62 9.47 -25.83
CA ALA A 112 8.81 10.60 -26.30
C ALA A 112 9.41 11.33 -27.52
N THR A 113 10.69 11.13 -27.78
CA THR A 113 11.41 11.69 -28.94
C THR A 113 11.30 10.82 -30.21
N SER A 114 10.72 9.61 -30.11
CA SER A 114 10.58 8.68 -31.23
C SER A 114 9.14 8.69 -31.78
N PRO A 115 8.96 8.54 -33.10
CA PRO A 115 7.63 8.42 -33.67
C PRO A 115 6.93 7.15 -33.16
N PRO A 116 5.59 7.18 -33.00
CA PRO A 116 4.84 6.01 -32.57
C PRO A 116 4.94 4.90 -33.62
N ILE A 117 5.15 3.67 -33.15
CA ILE A 117 5.29 2.48 -34.00
C ILE A 117 3.96 1.74 -33.96
N PRO A 118 3.47 1.16 -35.08
CA PRO A 118 2.20 0.44 -35.12
C PRO A 118 2.31 -0.96 -34.48
N LEU A 119 2.66 -0.99 -33.21
CA LEU A 119 2.77 -2.17 -32.37
C LEU A 119 1.84 -2.03 -31.17
N VAL A 120 1.09 -3.08 -30.88
CA VAL A 120 0.24 -3.20 -29.69
C VAL A 120 0.91 -4.19 -28.74
N MET A 121 1.15 -3.75 -27.51
CA MET A 121 1.60 -4.58 -26.42
C MET A 121 0.39 -4.95 -25.57
N ILE A 122 0.23 -6.25 -25.30
CA ILE A 122 -0.79 -6.77 -24.41
C ILE A 122 -0.08 -7.34 -23.18
N ASP A 123 -0.47 -6.87 -22.01
CA ASP A 123 0.04 -7.29 -20.71
C ASP A 123 -1.07 -8.02 -19.94
N VAL A 124 -0.76 -9.18 -19.37
CA VAL A 124 -1.70 -9.96 -18.56
C VAL A 124 -1.14 -10.17 -17.17
N ALA A 125 -2.02 -10.07 -16.16
CA ALA A 125 -1.74 -10.43 -14.79
C ALA A 125 -2.75 -11.47 -14.31
N ALA A 126 -2.29 -12.68 -13.97
CA ALA A 126 -3.17 -13.78 -13.56
C ALA A 126 -2.67 -14.53 -12.32
N PRO A 127 -3.55 -15.21 -11.56
CA PRO A 127 -3.14 -16.01 -10.39
C PRO A 127 -2.31 -17.25 -10.73
N THR A 128 -2.36 -17.73 -11.96
CA THR A 128 -1.62 -18.92 -12.41
C THR A 128 -0.94 -18.67 -13.76
N ALA A 129 0.18 -19.35 -14.00
CA ALA A 129 0.90 -19.28 -15.26
C ALA A 129 -0.01 -19.67 -16.46
N GLN A 130 -0.78 -20.75 -16.31
CA GLN A 130 -1.70 -21.21 -17.36
C GLN A 130 -2.80 -20.19 -17.65
N ALA A 131 -3.35 -19.52 -16.62
CA ALA A 131 -4.34 -18.48 -16.83
C ALA A 131 -3.74 -17.25 -17.53
N ALA A 132 -2.47 -16.90 -17.23
CA ALA A 132 -1.79 -15.80 -17.91
C ALA A 132 -1.63 -16.09 -19.41
N THR A 133 -1.05 -17.24 -19.76
CA THR A 133 -0.86 -17.66 -21.17
C THR A 133 -2.19 -17.73 -21.91
N LYS A 134 -3.20 -18.40 -21.34
CA LYS A 134 -4.51 -18.56 -21.99
C LYS A 134 -5.21 -17.21 -22.21
N THR A 135 -5.15 -16.30 -21.23
CA THR A 135 -5.76 -14.97 -21.35
C THR A 135 -5.06 -14.16 -22.44
N LEU A 136 -3.73 -14.27 -22.54
CA LEU A 136 -2.94 -13.57 -23.54
C LEU A 136 -3.24 -14.06 -24.97
N GLU A 137 -3.39 -15.37 -25.16
CA GLU A 137 -3.82 -15.95 -26.43
C GLU A 137 -5.23 -15.47 -26.84
N LEU A 138 -6.17 -15.50 -25.90
CA LEU A 138 -7.54 -15.03 -26.11
C LEU A 138 -7.57 -13.53 -26.45
N ALA A 139 -6.84 -12.70 -25.70
CA ALA A 139 -6.73 -11.27 -25.96
C ALA A 139 -6.09 -10.99 -27.33
N GLY A 140 -5.08 -11.77 -27.74
CA GLY A 140 -4.48 -11.66 -29.07
C GLY A 140 -5.48 -11.97 -30.20
N MET A 141 -6.34 -12.97 -30.03
CA MET A 141 -7.41 -13.29 -31.00
C MET A 141 -8.49 -12.20 -31.05
N GLU A 142 -8.86 -11.66 -29.89
CA GLU A 142 -9.82 -10.56 -29.80
C GLU A 142 -9.27 -9.25 -30.37
N LEU A 143 -7.95 -9.04 -30.32
CA LEU A 143 -7.32 -7.89 -30.99
C LEU A 143 -7.51 -7.97 -32.50
N ARG A 144 -7.28 -9.15 -33.09
CA ARG A 144 -7.50 -9.39 -34.53
C ARG A 144 -8.95 -9.15 -34.91
N SER A 145 -9.88 -9.70 -34.12
CA SER A 145 -11.32 -9.50 -34.33
C SER A 145 -11.72 -8.03 -34.22
N SER A 146 -11.15 -7.31 -33.25
CA SER A 146 -11.37 -5.86 -33.09
C SER A 146 -10.84 -5.07 -34.26
N LEU A 147 -9.64 -5.42 -34.76
CA LEU A 147 -9.04 -4.81 -35.95
C LEU A 147 -9.91 -5.01 -37.21
N GLU A 148 -10.43 -6.21 -37.41
CA GLU A 148 -11.34 -6.52 -38.52
C GLU A 148 -12.65 -5.72 -38.41
N ASN A 149 -13.23 -5.66 -37.22
CA ASN A 149 -14.46 -4.90 -36.97
C ASN A 149 -14.29 -3.40 -37.24
N ILE A 150 -13.22 -2.79 -36.72
CA ILE A 150 -12.93 -1.36 -36.92
C ILE A 150 -12.79 -1.04 -38.41
N GLN A 151 -12.05 -1.87 -39.16
CA GLN A 151 -11.85 -1.67 -40.59
C GLN A 151 -13.13 -1.92 -41.40
N SER A 152 -13.93 -2.90 -41.01
CA SER A 152 -15.24 -3.18 -41.61
C SER A 152 -16.24 -2.04 -41.39
N GLU A 153 -16.33 -1.52 -40.16
CA GLU A 153 -17.18 -0.38 -39.83
C GLU A 153 -16.75 0.90 -40.58
N ALA A 154 -15.44 1.09 -40.75
CA ALA A 154 -14.87 2.16 -41.57
C ALA A 154 -14.99 1.90 -43.08
N LYS A 155 -15.61 0.79 -43.50
CA LYS A 155 -15.80 0.38 -44.91
C LYS A 155 -14.50 0.33 -45.70
N VAL A 156 -13.41 -0.10 -45.06
CA VAL A 156 -12.12 -0.29 -45.71
C VAL A 156 -12.23 -1.43 -46.74
N PRO A 157 -11.83 -1.22 -48.00
CA PRO A 157 -11.76 -2.29 -49.00
C PRO A 157 -10.86 -3.44 -48.52
N ARG A 158 -11.22 -4.70 -48.82
CA ARG A 158 -10.50 -5.89 -48.33
C ARG A 158 -9.04 -5.96 -48.81
N ASP A 159 -8.76 -5.42 -49.98
CA ASP A 159 -7.42 -5.28 -50.56
C ASP A 159 -6.58 -4.18 -49.88
N MET A 160 -7.23 -3.32 -49.11
CA MET A 160 -6.62 -2.17 -48.41
C MET A 160 -6.61 -2.33 -46.89
N THR A 161 -6.98 -3.50 -46.36
CA THR A 161 -6.96 -3.75 -44.91
C THR A 161 -5.55 -3.94 -44.38
N VAL A 162 -5.34 -3.42 -43.18
CA VAL A 162 -4.15 -3.65 -42.36
C VAL A 162 -4.27 -5.02 -41.70
N GLU A 163 -3.19 -5.78 -41.70
CA GLU A 163 -3.13 -7.12 -41.10
C GLU A 163 -2.33 -7.11 -39.80
N SER A 164 -2.78 -7.88 -38.82
CA SER A 164 -2.04 -8.11 -37.57
C SER A 164 -1.09 -9.29 -37.71
N PHE A 165 0.15 -9.14 -37.24
CA PHE A 165 1.12 -10.24 -37.14
C PHE A 165 1.79 -10.26 -35.76
N VAL A 166 2.21 -11.44 -35.31
CA VAL A 166 2.89 -11.57 -34.01
C VAL A 166 4.34 -11.14 -34.17
N VAL A 167 4.75 -10.11 -33.44
CA VAL A 167 6.14 -9.61 -33.41
C VAL A 167 6.93 -10.32 -32.34
N SER A 168 6.35 -10.44 -31.14
CA SER A 168 6.89 -11.23 -30.05
C SER A 168 5.83 -12.22 -29.59
N PRO A 169 6.13 -13.53 -29.61
CA PRO A 169 5.21 -14.53 -29.07
C PRO A 169 4.96 -14.28 -27.57
N PRO A 170 3.88 -14.86 -27.01
CA PRO A 170 3.62 -14.85 -25.58
C PRO A 170 4.88 -15.19 -24.77
N SER A 171 5.29 -14.26 -23.89
CA SER A 171 6.42 -14.51 -23.01
C SER A 171 6.08 -15.59 -21.99
N GLU A 172 7.08 -16.36 -21.55
CA GLU A 172 6.89 -17.30 -20.46
C GLU A 172 6.36 -16.57 -19.21
N PRO A 173 5.32 -17.08 -18.54
CA PRO A 173 4.75 -16.40 -17.38
C PRO A 173 5.75 -16.30 -16.22
N VAL A 174 6.11 -15.07 -15.86
CA VAL A 174 7.03 -14.81 -14.75
C VAL A 174 6.22 -14.53 -13.50
N ALA A 175 6.49 -15.30 -12.44
CA ALA A 175 5.90 -15.04 -11.13
C ALA A 175 6.53 -13.78 -10.53
N ALA A 176 5.72 -12.74 -10.30
CA ALA A 176 6.12 -11.61 -9.49
C ALA A 176 5.18 -11.47 -8.30
N VAL A 177 5.75 -11.13 -7.16
CA VAL A 177 5.00 -10.82 -5.95
C VAL A 177 4.81 -9.30 -5.92
N PRO A 178 3.59 -8.78 -6.22
CA PRO A 178 3.35 -7.35 -6.16
C PRO A 178 3.76 -6.82 -4.78
N SER A 179 4.36 -5.62 -4.75
CA SER A 179 5.15 -5.13 -3.62
C SER A 179 4.46 -5.38 -2.27
N ARG A 180 4.91 -6.44 -1.57
CA ARG A 180 4.39 -6.86 -0.27
C ARG A 180 4.55 -5.78 0.80
N THR A 181 5.44 -4.82 0.54
CA THR A 181 5.91 -3.81 1.47
C THR A 181 4.88 -2.76 1.81
N ARG A 182 4.05 -2.28 0.87
CA ARG A 182 3.14 -1.15 1.14
C ARG A 182 2.01 -1.52 2.11
N SER A 183 1.26 -2.58 1.81
CA SER A 183 0.15 -3.04 2.67
C SER A 183 0.65 -3.53 4.04
N THR A 184 1.74 -4.30 4.05
CA THR A 184 2.34 -4.79 5.30
C THR A 184 2.86 -3.64 6.17
N MET A 185 3.48 -2.60 5.57
CA MET A 185 3.89 -1.40 6.31
C MET A 185 2.71 -0.66 6.91
N SER A 186 1.60 -0.50 6.18
CA SER A 186 0.39 0.15 6.72
C SER A 186 -0.16 -0.58 7.94
N VAL A 187 -0.21 -1.92 7.89
CA VAL A 187 -0.68 -2.76 9.00
C VAL A 187 0.27 -2.67 10.20
N ILE A 188 1.58 -2.73 9.98
CA ILE A 188 2.59 -2.66 11.06
C ILE A 188 2.58 -1.26 11.70
N VAL A 189 2.62 -0.19 10.91
CA VAL A 189 2.62 1.19 11.41
C VAL A 189 1.32 1.51 12.14
N GLY A 190 0.18 1.13 11.57
CA GLY A 190 -1.13 1.31 12.19
C GLY A 190 -1.25 0.53 13.50
N GLY A 191 -0.82 -0.74 13.52
CA GLY A 191 -0.85 -1.57 14.71
C GLY A 191 0.12 -1.09 15.81
N LEU A 192 1.29 -0.56 15.44
CA LEU A 192 2.22 0.05 16.38
C LEU A 192 1.64 1.33 17.00
N GLY A 193 1.02 2.18 16.18
CA GLY A 193 0.34 3.39 16.65
C GLY A 193 -0.81 3.07 17.61
N LEU A 194 -1.64 2.09 17.28
CA LEU A 194 -2.69 1.59 18.16
C LEU A 194 -2.12 1.04 19.47
N ALA A 195 -1.00 0.30 19.39
CA ALA A 195 -0.37 -0.28 20.56
C ALA A 195 0.11 0.78 21.56
N ILE A 196 0.76 1.84 21.06
CA ILE A 196 1.21 2.97 21.86
C ILE A 196 0.01 3.69 22.49
N LEU A 197 -1.04 3.96 21.71
CA LEU A 197 -2.25 4.64 22.19
C LEU A 197 -2.91 3.88 23.35
N VAL A 198 -3.11 2.56 23.19
CA VAL A 198 -3.72 1.70 24.22
C VAL A 198 -2.85 1.65 25.48
N SER A 199 -1.52 1.57 25.33
CA SER A 199 -0.59 1.54 26.46
C SER A 199 -0.65 2.82 27.29
N VAL A 200 -0.65 3.99 26.63
CA VAL A 200 -0.77 5.31 27.29
C VAL A 200 -2.13 5.46 27.96
N LEU A 201 -3.22 5.09 27.29
CA LEU A 201 -4.57 5.17 27.83
C LEU A 201 -4.73 4.30 29.09
N ALA A 202 -4.19 3.08 29.05
CA ALA A 202 -4.15 2.18 30.20
C ALA A 202 -3.32 2.77 31.35
N ASP A 203 -2.22 3.47 31.07
CA ASP A 203 -1.41 4.10 32.11
C ASP A 203 -2.15 5.25 32.81
N VAL A 204 -2.83 6.10 32.05
CA VAL A 204 -3.65 7.19 32.59
C VAL A 204 -4.81 6.66 33.44
N LEU A 205 -5.54 5.65 32.95
CA LEU A 205 -6.69 5.07 33.64
C LEU A 205 -6.30 4.39 34.97
N LEU A 206 -5.26 3.55 34.95
CA LEU A 206 -4.80 2.86 36.16
C LEU A 206 -4.07 3.80 37.12
N GLY A 207 -3.33 4.80 36.61
CA GLY A 207 -2.69 5.84 37.43
C GLY A 207 -3.70 6.69 38.18
N ARG A 208 -4.81 7.07 37.53
CA ARG A 208 -5.94 7.79 38.17
C ARG A 208 -6.62 6.96 39.26
N ARG A 209 -6.82 5.65 39.05
CA ARG A 209 -7.39 4.75 40.07
C ARG A 209 -6.49 4.62 41.30
N ARG A 210 -5.17 4.52 41.12
CA ARG A 210 -4.22 4.38 42.23
C ARG A 210 -4.06 5.67 43.04
N LYS A 211 -4.11 6.84 42.39
CA LYS A 211 -4.15 8.15 43.08
C LYS A 211 -5.44 8.35 43.89
N ARG A 212 -6.59 7.86 43.41
CA ARG A 212 -7.84 7.88 44.19
C ARG A 212 -7.78 6.97 45.43
N ARG A 213 -7.16 5.79 45.35
CA ARG A 213 -7.00 4.90 46.52
C ARG A 213 -5.98 5.40 47.55
N ARG A 214 -5.05 6.28 47.19
CA ARG A 214 -4.05 6.83 48.13
C ARG A 214 -4.52 8.08 48.88
N LYS A 215 -5.68 8.64 48.54
CA LYS A 215 -6.42 9.57 49.41
C LYS A 215 -7.27 8.76 50.41
N VAL A 216 -6.59 8.03 51.29
CA VAL A 216 -7.20 7.72 52.60
C VAL A 216 -6.82 8.93 53.46
N PRO A 217 -7.78 9.67 54.06
CA PRO A 217 -7.46 10.80 54.92
C PRO A 217 -6.59 10.31 56.07
N THR A 218 -5.39 10.84 56.19
CA THR A 218 -4.64 10.74 57.44
C THR A 218 -5.48 11.42 58.53
N PRO A 219 -5.80 10.76 59.65
CA PRO A 219 -6.49 11.41 60.76
C PRO A 219 -5.67 12.60 61.24
N ASP A 220 -6.35 13.72 61.42
CA ASP A 220 -5.81 14.99 61.90
C ASP A 220 -5.04 14.78 63.22
N PRO A 221 -3.76 15.18 63.35
CA PRO A 221 -3.07 15.09 64.62
C PRO A 221 -3.72 16.07 65.61
N ALA A 222 -4.27 15.53 66.69
CA ALA A 222 -4.88 16.30 67.76
C ALA A 222 -3.93 17.41 68.27
N PRO A 223 -4.45 18.60 68.63
CA PRO A 223 -3.63 19.71 69.09
C PRO A 223 -2.98 19.34 70.42
N VAL A 224 -1.64 19.35 70.44
CA VAL A 224 -0.84 19.21 71.65
C VAL A 224 -1.07 20.47 72.49
N ALA A 225 -1.84 20.32 73.56
CA ALA A 225 -2.00 21.35 74.57
C ALA A 225 -0.63 21.61 75.24
N SER A 226 -0.26 22.88 75.21
CA SER A 226 0.85 23.55 75.88
C SER A 226 1.07 23.08 77.33
N ARG A 227 2.26 22.53 77.60
CA ARG A 227 2.78 22.25 78.96
C ARG A 227 4.21 22.79 79.10
N GLU A 228 4.38 24.07 78.78
CA GLU A 228 5.68 24.79 78.84
C GLU A 228 5.70 25.98 79.82
N GLU A 229 4.67 26.18 80.64
CA GLU A 229 4.67 27.29 81.63
C GLU A 229 5.03 26.87 83.08
N GLU A 230 5.31 25.59 83.36
CA GLU A 230 5.54 25.09 84.73
C GLU A 230 6.97 24.56 84.99
N SER A 231 7.99 25.16 84.38
CA SER A 231 9.40 24.78 84.63
C SER A 231 10.36 25.97 84.81
N ALA A 232 9.87 27.21 84.73
CA ALA A 232 10.67 28.42 84.89
C ALA A 232 10.71 29.00 86.33
N GLN A 233 9.96 28.43 87.30
CA GLN A 233 9.89 28.97 88.68
C GLN A 233 10.63 28.14 89.74
N LEU A 234 11.26 27.00 89.40
CA LEU A 234 11.92 26.13 90.40
C LEU A 234 13.45 26.14 90.37
N SER A 235 14.10 26.91 89.50
CA SER A 235 15.57 26.91 89.34
C SER A 235 16.29 28.13 89.92
N GLU A 236 15.59 29.10 90.52
CA GLU A 236 16.19 30.35 91.04
C GLU A 236 16.47 30.35 92.56
N VAL A 237 16.08 29.30 93.31
CA VAL A 237 16.18 29.29 94.79
C VAL A 237 17.34 28.45 95.37
N VAL A 238 18.11 27.72 94.55
CA VAL A 238 19.09 26.72 95.07
C VAL A 238 20.57 27.08 94.80
N ARG A 239 20.89 28.31 94.39
CA ARG A 239 22.26 28.66 93.94
C ARG A 239 23.10 29.55 94.86
N THR A 240 22.71 29.72 96.12
CA THR A 240 23.38 30.68 97.03
C THR A 240 24.17 30.06 98.18
N ASP A 241 24.46 28.75 98.19
CA ASP A 241 25.08 28.12 99.39
C ASP A 241 26.28 27.19 99.13
N GLN A 242 26.96 27.27 97.98
CA GLN A 242 28.07 26.34 97.70
C GLN A 242 29.30 26.99 97.08
N GLN A 243 29.86 27.99 97.77
CA GLN A 243 31.21 28.48 97.48
C GLN A 243 31.90 29.02 98.74
N ALA A 244 32.20 28.12 99.68
CA ALA A 244 33.26 28.27 100.67
C ALA A 244 33.70 26.87 101.14
N ASP A 245 34.98 26.72 101.45
CA ASP A 245 35.72 25.49 101.84
C ASP A 245 36.08 24.55 100.69
N ALA A 246 37.31 24.04 100.55
CA ALA A 246 38.60 24.22 101.20
C ALA A 246 39.58 23.53 100.22
N VAL A 247 40.71 24.11 99.80
CA VAL A 247 42.00 24.17 100.53
C VAL A 247 42.57 22.78 100.85
N ASP A 248 43.81 22.58 100.37
CA ASP A 248 44.85 21.63 100.80
C ASP A 248 44.68 20.14 100.39
N VAL A 249 45.71 19.35 100.01
CA VAL A 249 47.15 19.36 100.32
C VAL A 249 47.92 18.75 99.13
N ARG A 250 49.11 19.30 98.85
CA ARG A 250 50.29 18.50 98.49
C ARG A 250 51.52 19.04 99.21
#